data_AF-C9ZQM9-F1
#
_entry.id   AF-C9ZQM9-F1
#
_cell.length_a   1.000
_cell.length_b   1.000
_cell.length_c   1.000
_cell.angle_alpha   90.00
_cell.angle_beta   90.00
_cell.angle_gamma   90.00
#
_symmetry.space_group_name_H-M   'P 1'
#
loop_
_entity.id
_entity.type
_entity.pdbx_description
1 polymer ?
#
loop_
_entity_poly.entity_id
_entity_poly.type
_entity_poly.pdbx_seq_one_letter_code
_entity_poly.pdbx_strand_id
1 'polypeptide(L)'
;MKGQSPLISGDLYKPVKVDECTWCVEDKSVLVVTLVKTNAQYEEWWPCVTTNERQIDMKTFRPPSKHISELDDSARATIAKMMFDQRQKALNLPSSDELRLRELMQRGGTSN
;
A
#
# COMPACT_ATOMS: atom_id res chain seq x y z
N MET A 1 6.97 24.05 23.29
CA MET A 1 5.92 23.25 23.95
C MET A 1 6.58 22.32 24.97
N LYS A 2 6.48 22.60 26.26
CA LYS A 2 6.84 21.66 27.33
C LYS A 2 5.65 21.61 28.31
N GLY A 3 5.10 20.44 28.56
CA GLY A 3 4.01 20.22 29.53
C GLY A 3 2.58 20.25 28.99
N GLN A 4 2.36 20.28 27.67
CA GLN A 4 1.02 20.06 27.10
C GLN A 4 0.78 18.58 26.82
N SER A 5 -0.44 18.13 27.09
CA SER A 5 -0.88 16.78 26.73
C SER A 5 -0.81 16.57 25.22
N PRO A 6 -0.37 15.39 24.75
CA PRO A 6 -0.32 15.09 23.33
C PRO A 6 -1.71 15.20 22.70
N LEU A 7 -1.76 15.72 21.46
CA LEU A 7 -3.02 15.91 20.73
C LEU A 7 -3.70 14.56 20.41
N ILE A 8 -2.90 13.55 20.10
CA ILE A 8 -3.34 12.18 19.84
C ILE A 8 -2.60 11.28 20.82
N SER A 9 -3.33 10.42 21.53
CA SER A 9 -2.80 9.51 22.55
C SER A 9 -3.61 8.22 22.59
N GLY A 10 -2.92 7.09 22.76
CA GLY A 10 -3.54 5.77 22.83
C GLY A 10 -2.92 4.78 21.85
N ASP A 11 -3.42 3.55 21.89
CA ASP A 11 -2.98 2.48 21.00
C ASP A 11 -3.58 2.66 19.61
N LEU A 12 -2.78 2.40 18.57
CA LEU A 12 -3.28 2.35 17.20
C LEU A 12 -4.31 1.22 17.06
N TYR A 13 -5.27 1.39 16.15
CA TYR A 13 -6.31 0.38 15.91
C TYR A 13 -5.72 -1.00 15.59
N LYS A 14 -4.63 -1.04 14.81
CA LYS A 14 -3.87 -2.25 14.50
C LYS A 14 -2.37 -1.96 14.33
N PRO A 15 -1.51 -3.00 14.27
CA PRO A 15 -0.07 -2.82 14.07
C PRO A 15 0.29 -2.16 12.74
N VAL A 16 1.27 -1.27 12.80
CA VAL A 16 1.92 -0.62 11.65
C VAL A 16 3.37 -1.09 11.53
N LYS A 17 3.94 -0.96 10.34
CA LYS A 17 5.38 -1.14 10.12
C LYS A 17 6.09 0.15 10.53
N VAL A 18 6.49 0.22 11.80
CA VAL A 18 7.07 1.44 12.40
C VAL A 18 8.26 1.95 11.58
N ASP A 19 9.12 1.06 11.08
CA ASP A 19 10.30 1.42 10.29
C ASP A 19 9.99 2.06 8.94
N GLU A 20 8.78 1.85 8.40
CA GLU A 20 8.31 2.45 7.14
C GLU A 20 7.41 3.68 7.38
N CYS A 21 7.03 3.96 8.64
CA CYS A 21 6.25 5.13 9.00
C CYS A 21 7.14 6.38 9.01
N THR A 22 6.58 7.50 8.59
CA THR A 22 7.32 8.78 8.50
C THR A 22 6.50 9.92 9.08
N TRP A 23 7.17 11.02 9.40
CA TRP A 23 6.52 12.27 9.76
C TRP A 23 7.30 13.45 9.22
N CYS A 24 6.61 14.53 8.89
CA CYS A 24 7.19 15.79 8.45
C CYS A 24 6.34 16.96 8.93
N VAL A 25 6.95 18.16 8.94
CA VAL A 25 6.22 19.40 9.21
C VAL A 25 6.12 20.18 7.90
N GLU A 26 4.90 20.33 7.40
CA GLU A 26 4.56 21.11 6.22
C GLU A 26 4.16 22.53 6.62
N ASP A 27 4.53 23.51 5.79
CA ASP A 27 4.22 24.94 5.96
C ASP A 27 4.54 25.54 7.34
N LYS A 28 5.45 24.89 8.08
CA LYS A 28 5.85 25.22 9.45
C LYS A 28 4.71 25.17 10.48
N SER A 29 3.53 24.67 10.12
CA SER A 29 2.35 24.64 10.99
C SER A 29 1.60 23.31 11.00
N VAL A 30 1.80 22.45 10.00
CA VAL A 30 1.07 21.20 9.87
C VAL A 30 2.01 20.02 10.09
N LEU A 31 1.78 19.25 11.15
CA LEU A 31 2.46 17.97 11.35
C LEU A 31 1.72 16.90 10.56
N VAL A 32 2.40 16.32 9.57
CA VAL A 32 1.90 15.20 8.77
C VAL A 32 2.56 13.93 9.27
N VAL A 33 1.74 12.93 9.60
CA VAL A 33 2.19 11.60 10.04
C VAL A 33 1.67 10.56 9.07
N THR A 34 2.57 9.78 8.49
CA THR A 34 2.26 8.72 7.54
C THR A 34 2.45 7.37 8.22
N LEU A 35 1.36 6.61 8.33
CA LEU A 35 1.34 5.27 8.93
C LEU A 35 1.26 4.19 7.84
N VAL A 36 2.18 3.23 7.88
CA VAL A 36 2.20 2.08 6.96
C VAL A 36 1.62 0.86 7.64
N LYS A 37 0.45 0.39 7.18
CA LYS A 37 -0.22 -0.79 7.77
C LYS A 37 0.59 -2.06 7.49
N THR A 38 0.59 -2.98 8.45
CA THR A 38 1.28 -4.29 8.30
C THR A 38 0.64 -5.17 7.23
N ASN A 39 -0.64 -4.98 6.95
CA ASN A 39 -1.44 -5.75 6.00
C ASN A 39 -1.78 -4.99 4.72
N ALA A 40 -0.94 -4.05 4.30
CA ALA A 40 -1.17 -3.23 3.09
C ALA A 40 -1.45 -4.04 1.81
N GLN A 41 -1.15 -5.34 1.79
CA GLN A 41 -1.44 -6.28 0.70
C GLN A 41 -2.94 -6.62 0.56
N TYR A 42 -3.74 -6.39 1.61
CA TYR A 42 -5.19 -6.53 1.58
C TYR A 42 -5.81 -5.18 1.93
N GLU A 43 -6.81 -4.76 1.16
CA GLU A 43 -7.50 -3.49 1.40
C GLU A 43 -8.26 -3.56 2.74
N GLU A 44 -7.65 -3.01 3.80
CA GLU A 44 -8.25 -2.94 5.12
C GLU A 44 -8.51 -1.50 5.53
N TRP A 45 -9.78 -1.20 5.79
CA TRP A 45 -10.22 0.08 6.32
C TRP A 45 -10.23 0.05 7.84
N TRP A 46 -9.67 1.08 8.47
CA TRP A 46 -9.68 1.22 9.93
C TRP A 46 -10.81 2.16 10.34
N PRO A 47 -11.64 1.77 11.31
CA PRO A 47 -12.75 2.61 11.76
C PRO A 47 -12.25 3.81 12.59
N CYS A 48 -11.02 3.78 13.08
CA CYS A 48 -10.37 4.89 13.78
C CYS A 48 -8.85 4.74 13.66
N VAL A 49 -8.11 5.81 13.99
CA VAL A 49 -6.64 5.77 14.04
C VAL A 49 -6.18 5.16 15.36
N THR A 50 -6.74 5.63 16.48
CA THR A 50 -6.51 5.09 17.82
C THR A 50 -7.77 4.41 18.37
N THR A 51 -7.59 3.39 19.20
CA THR A 51 -8.70 2.59 19.77
C THR A 51 -9.62 3.38 20.70
N ASN A 52 -9.11 4.49 21.26
CA ASN A 52 -9.82 5.33 22.22
C ASN A 52 -10.67 6.42 21.54
N GLU A 53 -10.57 6.57 20.22
CA GLU A 53 -11.30 7.56 19.45
C GLU A 53 -12.64 7.04 18.93
N ARG A 54 -13.52 7.98 18.59
CA ARG A 54 -14.81 7.68 17.96
C ARG A 54 -14.58 6.97 16.62
N GLN A 55 -15.22 5.82 16.46
CA GLN A 55 -15.20 5.07 15.22
C GLN A 55 -16.10 5.70 14.16
N ILE A 56 -15.63 5.69 12.91
CA ILE A 56 -16.47 5.97 11.74
C ILE A 56 -17.47 4.84 11.52
N ASP A 57 -18.64 5.19 10.98
CA ASP A 57 -19.65 4.20 10.66
C ASP A 57 -19.25 3.40 9.42
N MET A 58 -18.67 2.22 9.63
CA MET A 58 -18.24 1.33 8.56
C MET A 58 -19.39 0.77 7.72
N LYS A 59 -20.65 0.87 8.18
CA LYS A 59 -21.81 0.39 7.39
C LYS A 59 -22.20 1.36 6.29
N THR A 60 -22.01 2.66 6.53
CA THR A 60 -22.28 3.72 5.55
C THR A 60 -21.01 4.19 4.84
N PHE A 61 -19.84 3.82 5.37
CA PHE A 61 -18.56 4.05 4.73
C PHE A 61 -18.52 3.39 3.35
N ARG A 62 -18.50 4.22 2.32
CA ARG A 62 -18.13 3.83 0.97
C ARG A 62 -16.63 4.11 0.86
N PRO A 63 -15.78 3.07 0.74
CA PRO A 63 -14.39 3.27 0.35
C PRO A 63 -14.36 4.21 -0.85
N PRO A 64 -13.50 5.25 -0.86
CA PRO A 64 -13.27 6.02 -2.05
C PRO A 64 -12.95 5.02 -3.16
N SER A 65 -13.79 4.99 -4.19
CA SER A 65 -13.57 4.18 -5.38
C SER A 65 -12.40 4.77 -6.15
N LYS A 66 -11.19 4.81 -5.57
CA LYS A 66 -9.95 4.84 -6.34
C LYS A 66 -9.77 3.46 -6.93
N HIS A 67 -10.70 3.11 -7.81
CA HIS A 67 -10.51 2.02 -8.72
C HIS A 67 -9.31 2.40 -9.59
N ILE A 68 -8.44 1.42 -9.76
CA ILE A 68 -7.48 1.31 -10.85
C ILE A 68 -8.03 1.79 -12.22
N SER A 69 -9.36 1.88 -12.43
CA SER A 69 -10.02 2.40 -13.64
C SER A 69 -9.80 3.88 -13.95
N GLU A 70 -9.42 4.71 -12.98
CA GLU A 70 -9.07 6.12 -13.24
C GLU A 70 -7.60 6.30 -13.68
N LEU A 71 -6.81 5.23 -13.58
CA LEU A 71 -5.45 5.18 -14.10
C LEU A 71 -5.52 4.82 -15.59
N ASP A 72 -4.78 5.54 -16.42
CA ASP A 72 -4.55 5.24 -17.82
C ASP A 72 -4.05 3.79 -18.00
N ASP A 73 -4.37 3.16 -19.14
CA ASP A 73 -4.12 1.73 -19.42
C ASP A 73 -2.67 1.31 -19.16
N SER A 74 -1.72 2.23 -19.36
CA SER A 74 -0.30 2.08 -19.08
C SER A 74 0.01 1.92 -17.58
N ALA A 75 -0.57 2.75 -16.73
CA ALA A 75 -0.38 2.68 -15.28
C ALA A 75 -1.04 1.43 -14.68
N ARG A 76 -2.19 1.01 -15.20
CA ARG A 76 -2.83 -0.27 -14.79
C ARG A 76 -1.95 -1.48 -15.07
N ALA A 77 -1.38 -1.55 -16.28
CA ALA A 77 -0.47 -2.62 -16.67
C ALA A 77 0.80 -2.62 -15.81
N THR A 78 1.33 -1.44 -15.49
CA THR A 78 2.52 -1.28 -14.65
C THR A 78 2.28 -1.74 -13.22
N ILE A 79 1.15 -1.36 -12.61
CA ILE A 79 0.79 -1.78 -11.25
C ILE A 79 0.50 -3.28 -11.20
N ALA A 80 -0.23 -3.82 -12.19
CA ALA A 80 -0.49 -5.26 -12.28
C ALA A 80 0.81 -6.06 -12.40
N LYS A 81 1.76 -5.58 -13.23
CA LYS A 81 3.11 -6.15 -13.35
C LYS A 81 3.87 -6.08 -12.02
N MET A 82 3.88 -4.92 -11.36
CA MET A 82 4.54 -4.75 -10.06
C MET A 82 3.96 -5.69 -9.00
N MET A 83 2.63 -5.82 -8.93
CA MET A 83 1.96 -6.73 -7.99
C MET A 83 2.28 -8.20 -8.30
N PHE A 84 2.34 -8.57 -9.58
CA PHE A 84 2.75 -9.91 -10.01
C PHE A 84 4.21 -10.20 -9.65
N ASP A 85 5.13 -9.31 -9.99
CA ASP A 85 6.57 -9.47 -9.75
C ASP A 85 6.88 -9.50 -8.25
N GLN A 86 6.20 -8.68 -7.45
CA GLN A 86 6.34 -8.69 -6.00
C GLN A 86 5.88 -10.03 -5.39
N ARG A 87 4.81 -10.64 -5.95
CA ARG A 87 4.34 -11.98 -5.54
C ARG A 87 5.30 -13.09 -5.98
N GLN A 88 5.83 -13.03 -7.20
CA GLN A 88 6.81 -14.01 -7.68
C GLN A 88 8.09 -13.96 -6.84
N LYS A 89 8.59 -12.76 -6.52
CA LYS A 89 9.75 -12.56 -5.66
C LYS A 89 9.56 -13.16 -4.27
N ALA A 90 8.38 -13.00 -3.65
CA ALA A 90 8.07 -13.62 -2.36
C ALA A 90 8.08 -15.15 -2.38
N LEU A 91 7.84 -15.75 -3.55
CA LEU A 91 7.83 -17.20 -3.78
C LEU A 91 9.16 -17.72 -4.36
N ASN A 92 10.19 -16.87 -4.50
CA ASN A 92 11.43 -17.18 -5.23
C ASN A 92 11.17 -17.71 -6.66
N LEU A 93 10.09 -17.23 -7.29
CA LEU A 93 9.71 -17.54 -8.66
C LEU A 93 10.18 -16.42 -9.62
N PRO A 94 10.38 -16.73 -10.90
CA PRO A 94 10.80 -15.76 -11.90
C PRO A 94 9.78 -14.65 -12.14
N SER A 95 10.27 -13.43 -12.33
CA SER A 95 9.51 -12.23 -12.67
C SER A 95 8.87 -12.30 -14.05
N SER A 96 7.92 -11.39 -14.32
CA SER A 96 7.25 -11.24 -15.60
C SER A 96 8.23 -11.06 -16.77
N ASP A 97 9.33 -10.32 -16.58
CA ASP A 97 10.33 -10.11 -17.63
C ASP A 97 11.15 -11.38 -17.90
N GLU A 98 11.51 -12.13 -16.87
CA GLU A 98 12.24 -13.40 -17.01
C GLU A 98 11.37 -14.48 -17.68
N LEU A 99 10.07 -14.51 -17.35
CA LEU A 99 9.11 -15.39 -17.99
C LEU A 99 8.93 -15.03 -19.47
N ARG A 100 8.81 -13.75 -19.79
CA ARG A 100 8.69 -13.27 -21.17
C ARG A 100 9.94 -13.56 -21.98
N LEU A 101 11.12 -13.39 -21.39
CA LEU A 101 12.40 -13.74 -22.03
C LEU A 101 12.48 -15.24 -22.32
N ARG A 102 12.07 -16.09 -21.36
CA ARG A 102 12.00 -17.55 -21.57
C ARG A 102 11.04 -17.93 -22.69
N GLU A 103 9.88 -17.28 -22.78
CA GLU A 103 8.92 -17.53 -23.86
C GLU A 103 9.50 -17.16 -25.23
N LEU A 104 10.16 -16.00 -25.34
CA LEU A 104 10.81 -15.57 -26.58
C LEU A 104 11.94 -16.52 -26.99
N MET A 105 12.74 -17.00 -26.05
CA MET A 105 13.78 -18.00 -26.31
C MET A 105 13.22 -19.35 -26.77
N GLN A 106 12.10 -19.80 -26.18
CA GLN A 106 11.44 -21.05 -26.57
C GLN A 106 10.79 -20.95 -27.96
N ARG A 107 10.15 -19.82 -28.28
CA ARG A 107 9.50 -19.61 -29.59
C ARG A 107 10.49 -19.33 -30.72
N GLY A 108 11.63 -18.72 -30.42
CA GLY A 108 12.73 -18.54 -31.38
C GLY A 108 13.52 -19.83 -31.68
N GLY A 109 13.40 -20.85 -30.83
CA GLY A 109 14.11 -22.14 -30.96
C GLY A 109 13.37 -23.24 -31.73
N THR A 110 12.10 -23.04 -32.12
CA THR A 110 11.29 -24.04 -32.84
C THR A 110 11.14 -23.78 -34.34
N SER A 111 11.95 -22.88 -34.91
CA SER A 111 12.11 -22.77 -36.36
C SER A 111 13.36 -23.54 -36.80
N ASN A 112 13.23 -24.86 -36.98
CA ASN A 112 14.12 -25.68 -37.79
C ASN A 112 13.33 -26.79 -38.47
#